data_AF-A0A535XPY7-F1
#
_entry.id   AF-A0A535XPY7-F1
#
_cell.length_a   1.000
_cell.length_b   1.000
_cell.length_c   1.000
_cell.angle_alpha   90.00
_cell.angle_beta   90.00
_cell.angle_gamma   90.00
#
_symmetry.space_group_name_H-M   'P 1'
#
loop_
_entity.id
_entity.type
_entity.pdbx_description
1 polymer ?
#
loop_
_entity_poly.entity_id
_entity_poly.type
_entity_poly.pdbx_seq_one_letter_code
_entity_poly.pdbx_strand_id
1 'polypeptide(L)'
;MSGRVIRLTEGGAVLDSAGQEIEVSFSRIIDVWRETFVASTAIQVGDDLFVNGTDGSPFMAAHISANIGRIDGVIREIDEVGMLVEVELRWGGTKLQHLDLSPYIEYGYAGGPKLTRADLVVGRTIGAVIYRRPGGSPRATRVW
;
A
#
# COMPACT_ATOMS: atom_id res chain seq x y z
N MET A 1 13.19 6.59 -11.84
CA MET A 1 12.03 6.65 -12.76
C MET A 1 10.72 6.61 -11.97
N SER A 2 9.59 6.91 -12.60
CA SER A 2 8.25 6.72 -12.00
C SER A 2 7.27 6.23 -13.06
N GLY A 3 6.30 5.42 -12.68
CA GLY A 3 5.31 4.91 -13.62
C GLY A 3 4.20 4.13 -12.93
N ARG A 4 3.14 3.86 -13.70
CA ARG A 4 2.00 3.06 -13.25
C ARG A 4 2.23 1.60 -13.58
N VAL A 5 2.02 0.70 -12.63
CA VAL A 5 2.06 -0.75 -12.86
C VAL A 5 0.93 -1.12 -13.82
N ILE A 6 1.29 -1.60 -15.01
CA ILE A 6 0.31 -2.11 -15.99
C ILE A 6 0.27 -3.63 -16.02
N ARG A 7 1.34 -4.30 -15.55
CA ARG A 7 1.43 -5.76 -15.48
C ARG A 7 2.42 -6.19 -14.40
N LEU A 8 2.12 -7.27 -13.68
CA LEU A 8 3.05 -7.93 -12.76
C LEU A 8 3.79 -9.07 -13.46
N THR A 9 5.03 -9.32 -13.07
CA THR A 9 5.83 -10.48 -13.52
C THR A 9 6.33 -11.28 -12.32
N GLU A 10 6.85 -12.49 -12.56
CA GLU A 10 7.30 -13.40 -11.50
C GLU A 10 8.35 -12.78 -10.55
N GLY A 11 9.11 -11.80 -11.02
CA GLY A 11 10.13 -11.11 -10.23
C GLY A 11 10.14 -9.62 -10.42
N GLY A 12 9.01 -8.99 -10.77
CA GLY A 12 9.01 -7.60 -11.20
C GLY A 12 7.65 -7.04 -11.60
N ALA A 13 7.69 -5.95 -12.36
CA ALA A 13 6.52 -5.34 -12.96
C ALA A 13 6.88 -4.65 -14.28
N VAL A 14 5.89 -4.46 -15.14
CA VAL A 14 5.98 -3.52 -16.25
C VAL A 14 5.26 -2.24 -15.86
N LEU A 15 5.95 -1.11 -16.01
CA LEU A 15 5.44 0.22 -15.72
C LEU A 15 5.17 0.97 -17.02
N ASP A 16 4.02 1.64 -17.09
CA ASP A 16 3.83 2.74 -18.03
C ASP A 16 4.41 4.02 -17.41
N SER A 17 5.47 4.53 -18.03
CA SER A 17 6.13 5.77 -17.68
C SER A 17 6.01 6.74 -18.85
N ALA A 18 5.06 7.67 -18.78
CA ALA A 18 4.81 8.67 -19.80
C ALA A 18 4.55 8.09 -21.22
N GLY A 19 3.81 6.98 -21.30
CA GLY A 19 3.45 6.29 -22.54
C GLY A 19 4.49 5.28 -23.01
N GLN A 20 5.54 5.02 -22.22
CA GLN A 20 6.54 4.00 -22.50
C GLN A 20 6.43 2.84 -21.51
N GLU A 21 6.35 1.62 -22.04
CA GLU A 21 6.42 0.42 -21.22
C GLU A 21 7.87 0.11 -20.83
N ILE A 22 8.12 0.01 -19.53
CA ILE A 22 9.43 -0.27 -18.97
C ILE A 22 9.32 -1.49 -18.06
N GLU A 23 10.06 -2.55 -18.38
CA GLU A 23 10.18 -3.70 -17.50
C GLU A 23 11.15 -3.40 -16.35
N VAL A 24 10.68 -3.64 -15.12
CA VAL A 24 11.40 -3.40 -13.88
C VAL A 24 11.54 -4.71 -13.12
N SER A 25 12.77 -5.10 -12.82
CA SER A 25 13.08 -6.27 -11.99
C SER A 25 13.17 -5.89 -10.52
N PHE A 26 12.58 -6.74 -9.69
CA PHE A 26 12.57 -6.66 -8.23
C PHE A 26 13.59 -7.58 -7.56
N SER A 27 14.41 -8.30 -8.35
CA SER A 27 15.32 -9.34 -7.86
C SER A 27 16.41 -8.86 -6.89
N ARG A 28 16.67 -7.55 -6.84
CA ARG A 28 17.67 -6.93 -5.96
C ARG A 28 17.10 -5.83 -5.07
N ILE A 29 15.78 -5.79 -4.89
CA ILE A 29 15.19 -4.75 -4.05
C ILE A 29 15.68 -4.90 -2.63
N ILE A 30 16.25 -3.82 -2.13
CA ILE A 30 16.68 -3.70 -0.74
C ILE A 30 15.45 -3.45 0.13
N ASP A 31 14.61 -2.49 -0.28
CA ASP A 31 13.38 -2.14 0.43
C ASP A 31 12.30 -1.65 -0.53
N VAL A 32 11.08 -2.14 -0.29
CA VAL A 32 9.86 -1.43 -0.67
C VAL A 32 9.48 -0.64 0.59
N TRP A 33 9.90 0.63 0.60
CA TRP A 33 9.60 1.68 1.59
C TRP A 33 10.42 1.79 2.89
N ARG A 34 10.88 3.03 3.19
CA ARG A 34 11.82 3.36 4.27
C ARG A 34 11.19 3.77 5.61
N GLU A 35 9.91 4.14 5.65
CA GLU A 35 9.24 4.62 6.88
C GLU A 35 8.18 3.65 7.41
N THR A 36 7.58 2.84 6.52
CA THR A 36 6.65 1.76 6.84
C THR A 36 6.94 0.64 5.85
N PHE A 37 7.69 -0.38 6.27
CA PHE A 37 8.08 -1.49 5.39
C PHE A 37 6.82 -2.19 4.86
N VAL A 38 6.67 -2.28 3.53
CA VAL A 38 5.58 -3.00 2.86
C VAL A 38 6.22 -4.02 1.91
N ALA A 39 5.77 -5.28 1.91
CA ALA A 39 6.36 -6.28 1.01
C ALA A 39 6.13 -5.93 -0.47
N SER A 40 7.08 -6.29 -1.35
CA SER A 40 6.92 -6.12 -2.82
C SER A 40 5.72 -6.87 -3.38
N THR A 41 5.29 -7.95 -2.71
CA THR A 41 4.07 -8.71 -3.04
C THR A 41 2.78 -7.90 -2.87
N ALA A 42 2.81 -6.78 -2.13
CA ALA A 42 1.64 -5.91 -1.99
C ALA A 42 1.44 -4.96 -3.19
N ILE A 43 2.41 -4.88 -4.11
CA ILE A 43 2.32 -4.11 -5.36
C ILE A 43 1.27 -4.74 -6.26
N GLN A 44 0.39 -3.91 -6.81
CA GLN A 44 -0.72 -4.33 -7.66
C GLN A 44 -0.75 -3.53 -8.97
N VAL A 45 -1.41 -4.10 -9.99
CA VAL A 45 -1.73 -3.37 -11.23
C VAL A 45 -2.55 -2.11 -10.88
N GLY A 46 -2.18 -0.99 -11.51
CA GLY A 46 -2.73 0.33 -11.25
C GLY A 46 -1.98 1.14 -10.19
N ASP A 47 -1.05 0.54 -9.45
CA ASP A 47 -0.25 1.28 -8.47
C ASP A 47 0.78 2.18 -9.18
N ASP A 48 0.88 3.41 -8.70
CA ASP A 48 1.89 4.38 -9.13
C ASP A 48 3.15 4.24 -8.25
N LEU A 49 4.28 3.92 -8.88
CA LEU A 49 5.55 3.66 -8.23
C LEU A 49 6.61 4.69 -8.62
N PHE A 50 7.48 4.99 -7.67
CA PHE A 50 8.77 5.65 -7.86
C PHE A 50 9.85 4.60 -7.66
N VAL A 51 10.68 4.40 -8.68
CA VAL A 51 11.71 3.37 -8.69
C VAL A 51 13.07 4.02 -8.85
N ASN A 52 14.00 3.69 -7.96
CA ASN A 52 15.41 4.03 -8.07
C ASN A 52 16.23 2.75 -8.26
N GLY A 53 17.27 2.80 -9.09
CA GLY A 53 18.02 1.62 -9.48
C GLY A 53 19.00 1.89 -10.61
N THR A 54 19.39 0.82 -11.28
CA THR A 54 20.34 0.86 -12.39
C THR A 54 19.60 0.69 -13.71
N ASP A 55 19.87 1.58 -14.66
CA ASP A 55 19.33 1.48 -16.01
C ASP A 55 19.77 0.18 -16.69
N GLY A 56 18.88 -0.38 -17.51
CA GLY A 56 19.06 -1.66 -18.20
C GLY A 56 17.75 -2.16 -18.82
N SER A 57 17.80 -3.33 -19.46
CA SER A 57 16.61 -4.05 -19.93
C SER A 57 16.66 -5.49 -19.39
N PRO A 58 15.96 -5.80 -18.29
CA PRO A 58 15.06 -4.90 -17.53
C PRO A 58 15.80 -3.83 -16.72
N PHE A 59 15.09 -2.77 -16.32
CA PHE A 59 15.58 -1.82 -15.32
C PHE A 59 15.72 -2.55 -13.97
N MET A 60 16.87 -2.42 -13.31
CA MET A 60 17.14 -3.13 -12.06
C MET A 60 16.81 -2.24 -10.87
N ALA A 61 15.68 -2.50 -10.18
CA ALA A 61 15.31 -1.72 -9.00
C ALA A 61 16.24 -2.00 -7.81
N ALA A 62 16.74 -0.93 -7.20
CA ALA A 62 17.40 -0.96 -5.90
C ALA A 62 16.42 -0.57 -4.77
N HIS A 63 15.57 0.43 -5.03
CA HIS A 63 14.55 0.91 -4.10
C HIS A 63 13.24 1.20 -4.83
N ILE A 64 12.11 0.90 -4.17
CA ILE A 64 10.77 1.25 -4.65
C ILE A 64 10.03 2.01 -3.57
N SER A 65 9.36 3.10 -3.97
CA SER A 65 8.38 3.81 -3.16
C SER A 65 7.08 4.04 -3.96
N ALA A 66 6.00 4.36 -3.26
CA ALA A 66 4.69 4.71 -3.83
C ALA A 66 4.11 5.88 -3.01
N ASN A 67 2.78 6.08 -2.96
CA ASN A 67 2.13 7.07 -2.09
C ASN A 67 1.38 6.45 -0.89
N ILE A 68 2.05 5.68 -0.05
CA ILE A 68 1.56 5.24 1.26
C ILE A 68 1.50 6.40 2.26
N GLY A 69 0.60 6.31 3.23
CA GLY A 69 0.77 6.94 4.53
C GLY A 69 0.17 6.11 5.65
N ARG A 70 0.04 6.73 6.82
CA ARG A 70 -0.60 6.15 7.99
C ARG A 70 -1.91 6.87 8.28
N ILE A 71 -2.87 6.11 8.77
CA ILE A 71 -4.07 6.62 9.43
C ILE A 71 -4.30 5.84 10.72
N ASP A 72 -4.92 6.49 11.68
CA ASP A 72 -5.39 5.88 12.92
C ASP A 72 -6.86 6.30 13.09
N GLY A 73 -7.71 5.39 13.54
CA GLY A 73 -9.14 5.69 13.62
C GLY A 73 -9.98 4.53 14.15
N VAL A 74 -11.30 4.75 14.19
CA VAL A 74 -12.27 3.77 14.69
C VAL A 74 -13.07 3.19 13.55
N ILE A 75 -13.17 1.86 13.47
CA ILE A 75 -13.99 1.18 12.46
C ILE A 75 -15.46 1.51 12.72
N ARG A 76 -16.14 2.05 11.71
CA ARG A 76 -17.58 2.35 11.75
C ARG A 76 -18.40 1.35 10.96
N GLU A 77 -17.87 0.89 9.82
CA GLU A 77 -18.45 -0.17 9.01
C GLU A 77 -17.32 -1.03 8.43
N ILE A 78 -17.59 -2.30 8.17
CA ILE A 78 -16.61 -3.22 7.60
C ILE A 78 -17.30 -4.36 6.85
N ASP A 79 -16.79 -4.67 5.66
CA ASP A 79 -17.27 -5.75 4.81
C ASP A 79 -16.10 -6.54 4.21
N GLU A 80 -16.37 -7.40 3.21
CA GLU A 80 -15.34 -8.25 2.60
C GLU A 80 -14.27 -7.46 1.83
N VAL A 81 -14.62 -6.28 1.31
CA VAL A 81 -13.76 -5.51 0.39
C VAL A 81 -13.11 -4.30 1.05
N GLY A 82 -13.64 -3.84 2.18
CA GLY A 82 -13.24 -2.57 2.76
C GLY A 82 -13.72 -2.34 4.18
N MET A 83 -13.37 -1.17 4.69
CA MET A 83 -13.86 -0.65 5.96
C MET A 83 -14.04 0.87 5.89
N LEU A 84 -15.10 1.36 6.51
CA LEU A 84 -15.30 2.77 6.78
C LEU A 84 -14.70 3.10 8.14
N VAL A 85 -13.72 4.00 8.16
CA VAL A 85 -12.99 4.36 9.38
C VAL A 85 -13.22 5.83 9.68
N GLU A 86 -13.61 6.13 10.91
CA GLU A 86 -13.60 7.48 11.42
C GLU A 86 -12.19 7.85 11.88
N VAL A 87 -11.58 8.82 11.18
CA VAL A 87 -10.21 9.26 11.39
C VAL A 87 -10.22 10.66 12.00
N GLU A 88 -9.43 10.86 13.05
CA GLU A 88 -9.20 12.18 13.64
C GLU A 88 -8.29 13.02 12.74
N LEU A 89 -8.69 14.28 12.52
CA LEU A 89 -7.91 15.22 11.73
C LEU A 89 -6.95 16.00 12.60
N ARG A 90 -5.74 16.26 12.08
CA ARG A 90 -4.69 17.01 12.79
C ARG A 90 -5.13 18.39 13.28
N TRP A 91 -6.10 19.01 12.60
CA TRP A 91 -6.61 20.34 12.91
C TRP A 91 -7.91 20.31 13.73
N GLY A 92 -8.28 19.14 14.27
CA GLY A 92 -9.53 18.92 15.01
C GLY A 92 -10.66 18.40 14.13
N GLY A 93 -11.61 17.71 14.77
CA GLY A 93 -12.73 17.03 14.13
C GLY A 93 -12.38 15.65 13.58
N THR A 94 -13.38 14.98 13.02
CA THR A 94 -13.25 13.65 12.42
C THR A 94 -13.74 13.66 10.98
N LYS A 95 -13.27 12.69 10.20
CA LYS A 95 -13.85 12.36 8.89
C LYS A 95 -14.07 10.86 8.77
N LEU A 96 -15.11 10.48 8.03
CA LEU A 96 -15.28 9.10 7.58
C LEU A 96 -14.44 8.90 6.31
N GLN A 97 -13.62 7.86 6.33
CA GLN A 97 -12.73 7.48 5.23
C GLN A 97 -12.96 6.02 4.91
N HIS A 98 -13.44 5.73 3.68
CA HIS A 98 -13.46 4.37 3.19
C HIS A 98 -12.03 3.93 2.85
N LEU A 99 -11.71 2.69 3.22
CA LEU A 99 -10.44 2.03 2.97
C LEU A 99 -10.72 0.68 2.33
N ASP A 100 -10.14 0.45 1.17
CA ASP A 100 -10.21 -0.86 0.54
C ASP A 100 -9.19 -1.78 1.22
N LEU A 101 -9.54 -3.03 1.48
CA LEU A 101 -8.61 -4.01 2.02
C LEU A 101 -7.77 -4.57 0.87
N SER A 102 -6.44 -4.50 1.00
CA SER A 102 -5.55 -5.17 0.07
C SER A 102 -5.77 -6.69 0.14
N PRO A 103 -5.78 -7.41 -1.01
CA PRO A 103 -5.72 -8.88 -1.00
C PRO A 103 -4.49 -9.45 -0.27
N TYR A 104 -3.44 -8.62 -0.13
CA TYR A 104 -2.19 -8.93 0.58
C TYR A 104 -2.06 -8.15 1.88
N ILE A 105 -3.18 -7.78 2.50
CA ILE A 105 -3.17 -7.04 3.75
C ILE A 105 -2.46 -7.83 4.85
N GLU A 106 -1.58 -7.16 5.55
CA GLU A 106 -0.94 -7.71 6.76
C GLU A 106 -1.71 -7.29 8.02
N TYR A 107 -1.81 -8.20 8.98
CA TYR A 107 -2.45 -7.94 10.26
C TYR A 107 -1.42 -7.94 11.40
N GLY A 108 -1.45 -6.89 12.21
CA GLY A 108 -0.45 -6.63 13.25
C GLY A 108 0.85 -6.05 12.69
N TYR A 109 1.86 -5.97 13.55
CA TYR A 109 3.23 -5.61 13.19
C TYR A 109 4.22 -6.39 14.05
N ALA A 110 5.48 -6.48 13.63
CA ALA A 110 6.51 -7.20 14.36
C ALA A 110 6.67 -6.66 15.80
N GLY A 111 6.46 -7.52 16.80
CA GLY A 111 6.48 -7.15 18.22
C GLY A 111 5.18 -6.55 18.77
N GLY A 112 4.16 -6.36 17.93
CA GLY A 112 2.82 -5.91 18.32
C GLY A 112 1.84 -7.07 18.60
N PRO A 113 0.58 -6.74 18.96
CA PRO A 113 -0.48 -7.72 19.11
C PRO A 113 -0.69 -8.53 17.82
N LYS A 114 -0.84 -9.85 17.94
CA LYS A 114 -1.29 -10.67 16.81
C LYS A 114 -2.74 -10.29 16.49
N LEU A 115 -2.97 -9.87 15.26
CA LEU A 115 -4.28 -9.49 14.76
C LEU A 115 -4.63 -10.39 13.58
N THR A 116 -5.91 -10.62 13.38
CA THR A 116 -6.47 -11.30 12.21
C THR A 116 -7.64 -10.49 11.65
N ARG A 117 -8.15 -10.88 10.48
CA ARG A 117 -9.35 -10.27 9.88
C ARG A 117 -10.56 -10.28 10.83
N ALA A 118 -10.71 -11.32 11.63
CA ALA A 118 -11.84 -11.49 12.56
C ALA A 118 -11.79 -10.50 13.73
N ASP A 119 -10.62 -9.95 14.03
CA ASP A 119 -10.45 -8.95 15.09
C ASP A 119 -10.86 -7.55 14.62
N LEU A 120 -10.99 -7.33 13.31
CA LEU A 120 -11.50 -6.08 12.75
C LEU A 120 -13.02 -6.03 12.86
N VAL A 121 -13.49 -5.43 13.95
CA VAL A 121 -14.91 -5.27 14.28
C VAL A 121 -15.26 -3.80 14.43
N VAL A 122 -16.53 -3.47 14.19
CA VAL A 122 -17.07 -2.12 14.40
C VAL A 122 -16.81 -1.67 15.84
N GLY A 123 -16.36 -0.43 16.00
CA GLY A 123 -15.98 0.19 17.27
C GLY A 123 -14.53 -0.03 17.67
N ARG A 124 -13.77 -0.88 16.97
CA ARG A 124 -12.34 -1.07 17.25
C ARG A 124 -11.51 0.11 16.74
N THR A 125 -10.61 0.60 17.59
CA THR A 125 -9.53 1.51 17.18
C THR A 125 -8.44 0.73 16.47
N ILE A 126 -8.01 1.22 15.31
CA ILE A 126 -6.95 0.63 14.50
C ILE A 126 -5.93 1.69 14.08
N GLY A 127 -4.70 1.24 13.85
CA GLY A 127 -3.77 1.93 12.97
C GLY A 127 -3.66 1.19 11.64
N ALA A 128 -3.52 1.92 10.53
CA ALA A 128 -3.38 1.33 9.21
C ALA A 128 -2.31 2.03 8.37
N VAL A 129 -1.53 1.23 7.65
CA VAL A 129 -0.71 1.66 6.53
C VAL A 129 -1.59 1.61 5.29
N ILE A 130 -1.71 2.73 4.58
CA ILE A 130 -2.61 2.90 3.44
C ILE A 130 -1.88 3.36 2.19
N TYR A 131 -2.13 2.76 1.05
CA TYR A 131 -1.77 3.29 -0.25
C TYR A 131 -2.80 4.30 -0.74
N ARG A 132 -2.36 5.55 -0.99
CA ARG A 132 -3.21 6.60 -1.58
C ARG A 132 -3.17 6.52 -3.09
N ARG A 133 -4.25 6.01 -3.66
CA ARG A 133 -4.48 5.99 -5.10
C ARG A 133 -4.94 7.37 -5.58
N PRO A 134 -4.37 7.92 -6.67
CA PRO A 134 -4.91 9.12 -7.28
C PRO A 134 -6.38 8.92 -7.69
N GLY A 135 -7.27 9.76 -7.18
CA GLY A 135 -8.70 9.74 -7.54
C GLY A 135 -9.53 8.57 -7.01
N GLY A 136 -8.98 7.73 -6.10
CA GLY A 136 -9.70 6.58 -5.54
C GLY A 136 -9.60 6.47 -4.02
N SER A 137 -10.32 5.51 -3.44
CA SER A 137 -10.21 5.20 -2.01
C SER A 137 -8.79 4.73 -1.66
N PRO A 138 -8.23 5.12 -0.51
CA PRO A 138 -6.99 4.52 -0.04
C PRO A 138 -7.14 3.01 0.15
N ARG A 139 -6.08 2.25 -0.09
CA ARG A 139 -6.03 0.79 0.10
C ARG A 139 -5.18 0.45 1.30
N ALA A 140 -5.75 -0.16 2.33
CA ALA A 140 -5.01 -0.63 3.51
C ALA A 140 -4.13 -1.83 3.14
N THR A 141 -2.82 -1.71 3.38
CA THR A 141 -1.83 -2.78 3.16
C THR A 141 -1.37 -3.42 4.46
N ARG A 142 -1.54 -2.75 5.60
CA ARG A 142 -1.36 -3.31 6.94
C ARG A 142 -2.31 -2.66 7.94
N VAL A 143 -2.82 -3.42 8.90
CA VAL A 143 -3.68 -2.93 9.99
C VAL A 143 -3.29 -3.56 11.32
N TRP A 144 -3.30 -2.80 12.43
CA TRP A 144 -3.06 -3.29 13.80
C TRP A 144 -4.01 -2.66 14.81
#